data_AF-A0A8H4XFY7-F1
#
_entry.id   AF-A0A8H4XFY7-F1
#
_cell.length_a   1.000
_cell.length_b   1.000
_cell.length_c   1.000
_cell.angle_alpha   90.00
_cell.angle_beta   90.00
_cell.angle_gamma   90.00
#
_symmetry.space_group_name_H-M   'P 1'
#
loop_
_entity.id
_entity.type
_entity.pdbx_description
1 polymer ?
#
loop_
_entity_poly.entity_id
_entity_poly.type
_entity_poly.pdbx_seq_one_letter_code
_entity_poly.pdbx_strand_id
1 'polypeptide(L)'
;MLNFSFWSELKEESKRFGIDYHGRKWTGYWSLVAALQRALDEGIPITSPEFWLNEDEFTEDLLRHVFRSTSDEEIPLLKERFDCMREAAQILNEKFDGSFINCVYDANQSAAALVNLLADEFPCFRDEGVFDGRTVRFYKRAQILVADLWACFDGESYGEFNDIDKITMFAGMHSLFNPQESSFRSNVPRLPNPTNAPSTRLPPILSALGKPHPASTAHQIRLKMGNGASRHFDLVRGVD
;
A
#
# COMPACT_ATOMS: atom_id res chain seq x y z
N MET A 1 1.48 -3.86 4.97
CA MET A 1 1.09 -4.03 6.39
C MET A 1 0.12 -5.20 6.60
N LEU A 2 -1.07 -5.21 6.00
CA LEU A 2 -2.09 -6.25 6.25
C LEU A 2 -1.87 -7.58 5.50
N ASN A 3 -0.80 -7.71 4.71
CA ASN A 3 -0.52 -8.88 3.89
C ASN A 3 0.13 -10.01 4.71
N PHE A 4 -0.65 -10.67 5.57
CA PHE A 4 -0.22 -11.84 6.35
C PHE A 4 -1.40 -12.74 6.67
N SER A 5 -1.13 -14.02 6.95
CA SER A 5 -2.07 -15.05 7.41
C SER A 5 -3.40 -15.13 6.66
N PHE A 6 -3.39 -15.86 5.53
CA PHE A 6 -4.59 -16.23 4.77
C PHE A 6 -4.86 -17.75 4.80
N TRP A 7 -4.21 -18.45 5.72
CA TRP A 7 -4.33 -19.89 5.87
C TRP A 7 -5.58 -20.23 6.66
N SER A 8 -6.20 -21.36 6.31
CA SER A 8 -7.34 -21.94 7.02
C SER A 8 -7.06 -23.41 7.28
N GLU A 9 -7.43 -23.89 8.47
CA GLU A 9 -7.38 -25.31 8.82
C GLU A 9 -8.58 -26.08 8.25
N LEU A 10 -9.61 -25.38 7.77
CA LEU A 10 -10.80 -25.99 7.20
C LEU A 10 -10.47 -26.68 5.87
N LYS A 11 -10.91 -27.93 5.72
CA LYS A 11 -10.72 -28.70 4.49
C LYS A 11 -11.64 -28.26 3.36
N GLU A 12 -12.86 -27.84 3.70
CA GLU A 12 -13.87 -27.42 2.72
C GLU A 12 -13.67 -25.95 2.35
N GLU A 13 -13.33 -25.67 1.08
CA GLU A 13 -13.07 -24.32 0.59
C GLU A 13 -14.29 -23.38 0.70
N SER A 14 -15.50 -23.91 0.61
CA SER A 14 -16.73 -23.12 0.77
C SER A 14 -16.87 -22.50 2.16
N LYS A 15 -16.34 -23.18 3.19
CA LYS A 15 -16.37 -22.74 4.59
C LYS A 15 -15.22 -21.82 4.97
N ARG A 16 -14.21 -21.71 4.09
CA ARG A 16 -13.06 -20.84 4.31
C ARG A 16 -13.41 -19.37 4.15
N PHE A 17 -12.70 -18.55 4.90
CA PHE A 17 -12.73 -17.10 4.82
C PHE A 17 -12.70 -16.64 3.37
N GLY A 18 -13.67 -15.81 3.01
CA GLY A 18 -13.74 -15.22 1.69
C GLY A 18 -14.66 -14.03 1.66
N ILE A 19 -14.42 -13.14 0.71
CA ILE A 19 -15.09 -11.85 0.59
C ILE A 19 -15.87 -11.82 -0.72
N ASP A 20 -17.18 -11.59 -0.64
CA ASP A 20 -17.98 -11.29 -1.82
C ASP A 20 -17.84 -9.81 -2.16
N TYR A 21 -17.43 -9.55 -3.40
CA TYR A 21 -17.28 -8.20 -3.96
C TYR A 21 -17.49 -8.24 -5.47
N HIS A 22 -18.37 -7.36 -5.98
CA HIS A 22 -18.83 -7.33 -7.38
C HIS A 22 -19.32 -8.69 -7.92
N GLY A 23 -20.13 -9.39 -7.12
CA GLY A 23 -20.76 -10.66 -7.52
C GLY A 23 -19.80 -11.85 -7.61
N ARG A 24 -18.57 -11.73 -7.09
CA ARG A 24 -17.58 -12.79 -7.05
C ARG A 24 -17.04 -12.99 -5.63
N LYS A 25 -16.86 -14.25 -5.23
CA LYS A 25 -16.14 -14.64 -4.01
C LYS A 25 -14.62 -14.56 -4.25
N TRP A 26 -13.93 -13.85 -3.37
CA TRP A 26 -12.48 -13.71 -3.34
C TRP A 26 -11.89 -14.42 -2.12
N THR A 27 -10.75 -15.08 -2.29
CA THR A 27 -10.04 -15.84 -1.24
C THR A 27 -8.55 -15.50 -1.26
N GLY A 28 -7.80 -15.95 -0.24
CA GLY A 28 -6.36 -15.69 -0.15
C GLY A 28 -6.04 -14.19 -0.06
N TYR A 29 -4.94 -13.75 -0.68
CA TYR A 29 -4.58 -12.33 -0.74
C TYR A 29 -5.66 -11.46 -1.40
N TRP A 30 -6.36 -11.98 -2.41
CA TRP A 30 -7.37 -11.20 -3.13
C TRP A 30 -8.58 -10.85 -2.28
N SER A 31 -8.89 -11.63 -1.24
CA SER A 31 -9.97 -11.28 -0.33
C SER A 31 -9.65 -10.04 0.50
N LEU A 32 -8.38 -9.82 0.88
CA LEU A 32 -7.93 -8.57 1.52
C LEU A 32 -8.16 -7.37 0.60
N VAL A 33 -7.73 -7.46 -0.67
CA VAL A 33 -7.92 -6.36 -1.63
C VAL A 33 -9.40 -6.07 -1.84
N ALA A 34 -10.22 -7.12 -1.99
CA ALA A 34 -11.67 -7.00 -2.13
C ALA A 34 -12.33 -6.36 -0.90
N ALA A 35 -11.93 -6.73 0.32
CA ALA A 35 -12.48 -6.16 1.55
C ALA A 35 -12.18 -4.65 1.67
N LEU A 36 -10.95 -4.24 1.37
CA LEU A 36 -10.56 -2.82 1.42
C LEU A 36 -11.30 -2.00 0.36
N GLN A 37 -11.44 -2.51 -0.86
CA GLN A 37 -12.21 -1.84 -1.91
C GLN A 37 -13.69 -1.74 -1.56
N ARG A 38 -14.28 -2.82 -1.03
CA ARG A 38 -15.66 -2.84 -0.57
C ARG A 38 -15.90 -1.80 0.53
N ALA A 39 -14.97 -1.65 1.47
CA ALA A 39 -15.07 -0.64 2.52
C ALA A 39 -15.02 0.79 1.96
N LEU A 40 -14.17 1.06 0.96
CA LEU A 40 -14.12 2.36 0.28
C LEU A 40 -15.43 2.65 -0.48
N ASP A 41 -15.99 1.65 -1.18
CA ASP A 41 -17.29 1.77 -1.85
C ASP A 41 -18.45 2.00 -0.85
N GLU A 42 -18.32 1.49 0.38
CA GLU A 42 -19.23 1.74 1.51
C GLU A 42 -18.99 3.10 2.19
N GLY A 43 -18.03 3.89 1.72
CA GLY A 43 -17.72 5.22 2.27
C GLY A 43 -16.86 5.20 3.54
N ILE A 44 -16.30 4.05 3.91
CA ILE A 44 -15.38 3.94 5.05
C ILE A 44 -13.99 4.37 4.57
N PRO A 45 -13.36 5.40 5.16
CA PRO A 45 -12.02 5.86 4.77
C PRO A 45 -10.93 4.94 5.32
N ILE A 46 -11.03 3.63 5.04
CA ILE A 46 -10.25 2.55 5.64
C ILE A 46 -8.75 2.62 5.36
N THR A 47 -8.31 3.51 4.48
CA THR A 47 -6.90 3.71 4.12
C THR A 47 -6.30 5.00 4.65
N SER A 48 -7.05 5.75 5.46
CA SER A 48 -6.57 7.00 6.06
C SER A 48 -5.94 6.74 7.44
N PRO A 49 -4.66 7.11 7.67
CA PRO A 49 -4.06 7.04 9.00
C PRO A 49 -4.80 7.88 10.04
N GLU A 50 -5.30 9.06 9.65
CA GLU A 50 -6.10 9.93 10.53
C GLU A 50 -7.37 9.22 11.03
N PHE A 51 -8.05 8.50 10.13
CA PHE A 51 -9.21 7.68 10.48
C PHE A 51 -8.84 6.57 11.48
N TRP A 52 -7.69 5.92 11.28
CA TRP A 52 -7.22 4.88 12.17
C TRP A 52 -6.86 5.38 13.57
N LEU A 53 -6.66 6.69 13.77
CA LEU A 53 -6.42 7.27 15.10
C LEU A 53 -7.70 7.56 15.87
N ASN A 54 -8.83 7.74 15.18
CA ASN A 54 -10.10 8.05 15.83
C ASN A 54 -10.64 6.80 16.56
N GLU A 55 -10.63 6.80 17.90
CA GLU A 55 -11.08 5.68 18.75
C GLU A 55 -12.58 5.39 18.64
N ASP A 56 -13.39 6.39 18.36
CA ASP A 56 -14.84 6.26 18.22
C ASP A 56 -15.24 5.72 16.84
N GLU A 57 -14.50 6.13 15.80
CA GLU A 57 -14.81 5.74 14.42
C GLU A 57 -14.15 4.41 14.02
N PHE A 58 -12.87 4.20 14.34
CA PHE A 58 -12.13 3.02 13.91
C PHE A 58 -12.08 1.94 15.01
N THR A 59 -13.15 1.19 15.20
CA THR A 59 -13.21 0.14 16.24
C THR A 59 -12.86 -1.26 15.71
N GLU A 60 -12.58 -2.21 16.61
CA GLU A 60 -12.42 -3.62 16.23
C GLU A 60 -13.67 -4.19 15.55
N ASP A 61 -14.86 -3.76 15.98
CA ASP A 61 -16.13 -4.17 15.36
C ASP A 61 -16.30 -3.58 13.97
N LEU A 62 -15.87 -2.34 13.73
CA LEU A 62 -15.83 -1.79 12.38
C LEU A 62 -14.86 -2.60 11.51
N LEU A 63 -13.67 -2.92 12.02
CA LEU A 63 -12.71 -3.71 11.25
C LEU A 63 -13.25 -5.11 10.95
N ARG A 64 -13.98 -5.73 11.90
CA ARG A 64 -14.72 -6.98 11.70
C ARG A 64 -15.77 -6.83 10.60
N HIS A 65 -16.51 -5.73 10.57
CA HIS A 65 -17.46 -5.42 9.51
C HIS A 65 -16.80 -5.25 8.14
N VAL A 66 -15.65 -4.57 8.07
CA VAL A 66 -14.86 -4.43 6.82
C VAL A 66 -14.47 -5.81 6.30
N PHE A 67 -13.94 -6.67 7.17
CA PHE A 67 -13.52 -8.03 6.84
C PHE A 67 -14.63 -9.08 6.95
N ARG A 68 -15.91 -8.69 7.03
CA ARG A 68 -16.99 -9.66 7.17
C ARG A 68 -16.99 -10.68 6.03
N SER A 69 -16.96 -11.95 6.42
CA SER A 69 -16.78 -13.08 5.53
C SER A 69 -18.11 -13.51 4.90
N THR A 70 -17.99 -14.28 3.82
CA THR A 70 -19.09 -15.02 3.14
C THR A 70 -19.39 -16.35 3.83
N SER A 71 -18.56 -16.74 4.80
CA SER A 71 -18.67 -17.96 5.61
C SER A 71 -18.56 -17.61 7.09
N ASP A 72 -18.72 -18.62 7.96
CA ASP A 72 -18.57 -18.45 9.40
C ASP A 72 -17.10 -18.26 9.84
N GLU A 73 -16.12 -18.65 9.01
CA GLU A 73 -14.71 -18.36 9.30
C GLU A 73 -14.41 -16.86 9.09
N GLU A 74 -13.96 -16.21 10.17
CA GLU A 74 -13.48 -14.82 10.18
C GLU A 74 -12.08 -14.70 9.58
N ILE A 75 -11.64 -13.48 9.29
CA ILE A 75 -10.26 -13.25 8.85
C ILE A 75 -9.29 -13.69 9.97
N PRO A 76 -8.27 -14.51 9.67
CA PRO A 76 -7.27 -14.86 10.66
C PRO A 76 -6.56 -13.61 11.19
N LEU A 77 -6.29 -13.61 12.51
CA LEU A 77 -5.53 -12.58 13.21
C LEU A 77 -6.13 -11.17 13.08
N LEU A 78 -7.46 -11.04 13.24
CA LEU A 78 -8.16 -9.75 13.16
C LEU A 78 -7.62 -8.73 14.16
N LYS A 79 -7.34 -9.15 15.41
CA LYS A 79 -6.84 -8.27 16.46
C LYS A 79 -5.46 -7.72 16.11
N GLU A 80 -4.56 -8.58 15.63
CA GLU A 80 -3.22 -8.19 15.21
C GLU A 80 -3.26 -7.24 14.00
N ARG A 81 -4.23 -7.39 13.09
CA ARG A 81 -4.44 -6.44 11.99
C ARG A 81 -4.88 -5.08 12.50
N PHE A 82 -5.82 -5.06 13.45
CA PHE A 82 -6.27 -3.83 14.10
C PHE A 82 -5.11 -3.11 14.78
N ASP A 83 -4.33 -3.84 15.59
CA ASP A 83 -3.19 -3.30 16.31
C ASP A 83 -2.11 -2.78 15.35
N CYS A 84 -1.82 -3.50 14.26
CA CYS A 84 -0.91 -3.01 13.21
C CYS A 84 -1.37 -1.66 12.62
N MET A 85 -2.67 -1.51 12.33
CA MET A 85 -3.21 -0.28 11.74
C MET A 85 -3.12 0.89 12.72
N ARG A 86 -3.46 0.65 14.00
CA ARG A 86 -3.34 1.63 15.08
C ARG A 86 -1.90 2.08 15.30
N GLU A 87 -0.99 1.12 15.44
CA GLU A 87 0.44 1.38 15.63
C GLU A 87 1.02 2.18 14.46
N ALA A 88 0.73 1.76 13.22
CA ALA A 88 1.22 2.47 12.05
C ALA A 88 0.66 3.90 11.96
N ALA A 89 -0.61 4.11 12.31
CA ALA A 89 -1.20 5.45 12.32
C ALA A 89 -0.52 6.37 13.33
N GLN A 90 -0.24 5.87 14.54
CA GLN A 90 0.46 6.61 15.59
C GLN A 90 1.86 7.02 15.14
N ILE A 91 2.63 6.07 14.60
CA ILE A 91 3.99 6.34 14.10
C ILE A 91 3.96 7.36 12.96
N LEU A 92 3.03 7.20 12.01
CA LEU A 92 2.89 8.15 10.90
C LEU A 92 2.57 9.55 11.39
N ASN A 93 1.65 9.69 12.33
CA ASN A 93 1.28 10.99 12.89
C ASN A 93 2.41 11.64 13.69
N GLU A 94 3.15 10.87 14.48
CA GLU A 94 4.21 11.39 15.36
C GLU A 94 5.51 11.73 14.62
N LYS A 95 5.85 10.95 13.58
CA LYS A 95 7.18 11.02 12.95
C LYS A 95 7.17 11.41 11.47
N PHE A 96 6.04 11.29 10.79
CA PHE A 96 5.94 11.41 9.34
C PHE A 96 4.78 12.32 8.89
N ASP A 97 4.39 13.29 9.71
CA ASP A 97 3.30 14.25 9.44
C ASP A 97 1.99 13.60 8.95
N GLY A 98 1.68 12.42 9.49
CA GLY A 98 0.48 11.65 9.15
C GLY A 98 0.50 11.01 7.75
N SER A 99 1.61 11.03 7.02
CA SER A 99 1.68 10.57 5.64
C SER A 99 2.82 9.58 5.38
N PHE A 100 2.48 8.40 4.84
CA PHE A 100 3.48 7.39 4.47
C PHE A 100 4.43 7.87 3.35
N ILE A 101 4.04 8.87 2.57
CA ILE A 101 4.88 9.49 1.55
C ILE A 101 6.20 10.01 2.15
N ASN A 102 6.15 10.53 3.37
CA ASN A 102 7.33 11.07 4.02
C ASN A 102 8.35 9.97 4.34
N CYS A 103 7.91 8.74 4.64
CA CYS A 103 8.82 7.59 4.73
C CYS A 103 9.55 7.32 3.40
N VAL A 104 8.86 7.48 2.26
CA VAL A 104 9.44 7.30 0.92
C VAL A 104 10.47 8.40 0.63
N TYR A 105 10.16 9.65 0.98
CA TYR A 105 11.10 10.76 0.84
C TYR A 105 12.34 10.61 1.74
N ASP A 106 12.16 10.20 2.99
CA ASP A 106 13.25 9.96 3.94
C ASP A 106 14.18 8.83 3.48
N ALA A 107 13.66 7.85 2.72
CA ALA A 107 14.45 6.80 2.11
C ALA A 107 15.32 7.26 0.94
N ASN A 108 15.12 8.50 0.44
CA ASN A 108 15.94 9.14 -0.60
C ASN A 108 16.24 8.24 -1.81
N GLN A 109 15.17 7.68 -2.41
CA GLN A 109 15.25 6.76 -3.55
C GLN A 109 16.12 5.51 -3.31
N SER A 110 16.30 5.06 -2.07
CA SER A 110 16.93 3.77 -1.77
C SER A 110 15.90 2.77 -1.24
N ALA A 111 15.75 1.66 -1.97
CA ALA A 111 14.91 0.55 -1.57
C ALA A 111 15.41 -0.07 -0.25
N ALA A 112 16.73 -0.21 -0.10
CA ALA A 112 17.34 -0.72 1.12
C ALA A 112 17.11 0.22 2.32
N ALA A 113 17.23 1.54 2.13
CA ALA A 113 16.94 2.51 3.18
C ALA A 113 15.47 2.45 3.61
N LEU A 114 14.54 2.35 2.66
CA LEU A 114 13.10 2.24 2.97
C LEU A 114 12.79 0.94 3.74
N VAL A 115 13.41 -0.18 3.36
CA VAL A 115 13.26 -1.45 4.10
C VAL A 115 13.71 -1.31 5.55
N ASN A 116 14.88 -0.71 5.79
CA ASN A 116 15.42 -0.52 7.14
C ASN A 116 14.54 0.44 7.95
N LEU A 117 14.15 1.58 7.37
CA LEU A 117 13.25 2.54 8.00
C LEU A 117 11.94 1.85 8.43
N LEU A 118 11.35 1.04 7.55
CA LEU A 118 10.14 0.29 7.89
C LEU A 118 10.36 -0.69 9.05
N ALA A 119 11.45 -1.44 9.07
CA ALA A 119 11.74 -2.40 10.13
C ALA A 119 12.08 -1.74 11.48
N ASP A 120 12.73 -0.57 11.44
CA ASP A 120 13.13 0.18 12.61
C ASP A 120 11.93 0.89 13.24
N GLU A 121 11.14 1.58 12.42
CA GLU A 121 10.08 2.47 12.90
C GLU A 121 8.76 1.73 13.15
N PHE A 122 8.42 0.72 12.35
CA PHE A 122 7.13 0.03 12.39
C PHE A 122 7.30 -1.42 12.85
N PRO A 123 7.01 -1.74 14.13
CA PRO A 123 7.14 -3.09 14.67
C PRO A 123 6.44 -4.16 13.82
N CYS A 124 5.29 -3.85 13.23
CA CYS A 124 4.62 -4.78 12.32
C CYS A 124 5.46 -5.22 11.11
N PHE A 125 6.48 -4.48 10.68
CA PHE A 125 7.39 -4.86 9.60
C PHE A 125 8.67 -5.55 10.07
N ARG A 126 8.92 -5.57 11.39
CA ARG A 126 10.11 -6.15 12.02
C ARG A 126 10.02 -7.67 12.13
N ASP A 127 10.19 -8.32 10.99
CA ASP A 127 10.25 -9.77 10.85
C ASP A 127 11.64 -10.30 11.24
N GLU A 128 11.82 -10.51 12.54
CA GLU A 128 13.06 -10.99 13.17
C GLU A 128 12.80 -12.20 14.07
N GLY A 129 13.77 -13.11 14.13
CA GLY A 129 13.75 -14.25 15.04
C GLY A 129 15.12 -14.51 15.62
N VAL A 130 15.19 -15.27 16.73
CA VAL A 130 16.45 -15.74 17.30
C VAL A 130 16.66 -17.19 16.89
N PHE A 131 17.75 -17.47 16.19
CA PHE A 131 18.18 -18.81 15.83
C PHE A 131 19.62 -19.02 16.25
N ASP A 132 19.88 -20.06 17.06
CA ASP A 132 21.21 -20.38 17.59
C ASP A 132 21.92 -19.17 18.25
N GLY A 133 21.17 -18.43 19.07
CA GLY A 133 21.67 -17.23 19.76
C GLY A 133 21.94 -16.02 18.86
N ARG A 134 21.60 -16.09 17.57
CA ARG A 134 21.78 -14.99 16.60
C ARG A 134 20.43 -14.45 16.17
N THR A 135 20.31 -13.12 16.11
CA THR A 135 19.16 -12.46 15.50
C THR A 135 19.22 -12.63 13.99
N VAL A 136 18.25 -13.34 13.43
CA VAL A 136 18.02 -13.49 12.00
C VAL A 136 16.93 -12.51 11.60
N ARG A 137 17.24 -11.68 10.59
CA ARG A 137 16.36 -10.62 10.09
C ARG A 137 15.89 -10.99 8.69
N PHE A 138 14.60 -11.31 8.55
CA PHE A 138 14.02 -11.61 7.24
C PHE A 138 13.52 -10.33 6.57
N TYR A 139 12.89 -9.43 7.35
CA TYR A 139 12.28 -8.19 6.86
C TYR A 139 11.43 -8.37 5.61
N LYS A 140 10.77 -9.53 5.48
CA LYS A 140 10.15 -9.92 4.21
C LYS A 140 8.95 -9.04 3.88
N ARG A 141 8.16 -8.69 4.89
CA ARG A 141 7.03 -7.76 4.75
C ARG A 141 7.46 -6.37 4.31
N ALA A 142 8.57 -5.85 4.83
CA ALA A 142 9.11 -4.56 4.43
C ALA A 142 9.56 -4.61 2.96
N GLN A 143 10.32 -5.64 2.59
CA GLN A 143 10.76 -5.86 1.21
C GLN A 143 9.58 -5.99 0.23
N ILE A 144 8.51 -6.70 0.61
CA ILE A 144 7.29 -6.82 -0.23
C ILE A 144 6.65 -5.45 -0.43
N LEU A 145 6.53 -4.62 0.61
CA LEU A 145 5.96 -3.27 0.47
C LEU A 145 6.78 -2.41 -0.49
N VAL A 146 8.10 -2.43 -0.39
CA VAL A 146 8.99 -1.66 -1.28
C VAL A 146 8.88 -2.15 -2.73
N ALA A 147 8.82 -3.46 -2.94
CA ALA A 147 8.59 -4.04 -4.26
C ALA A 147 7.19 -3.69 -4.82
N ASP A 148 6.16 -3.68 -3.98
CA ASP A 148 4.80 -3.28 -4.37
C ASP A 148 4.76 -1.81 -4.79
N LEU A 149 5.47 -0.92 -4.08
CA LEU A 149 5.60 0.49 -4.46
C LEU A 149 6.28 0.64 -5.82
N TRP A 150 7.44 0.01 -6.00
CA TRP A 150 8.16 0.02 -7.28
C TRP A 150 7.26 -0.46 -8.43
N ALA A 151 6.58 -1.59 -8.25
CA ALA A 151 5.72 -2.18 -9.29
C ALA A 151 4.46 -1.34 -9.57
N CYS A 152 3.89 -0.69 -8.55
CA CYS A 152 2.71 0.15 -8.69
C CYS A 152 2.97 1.44 -9.48
N PHE A 153 4.19 1.98 -9.40
CA PHE A 153 4.60 3.19 -10.11
C PHE A 153 5.56 2.92 -11.28
N ASP A 154 5.75 1.66 -11.67
CA ASP A 154 6.64 1.24 -12.77
C ASP A 154 8.07 1.78 -12.65
N GLY A 155 8.57 1.90 -11.41
CA GLY A 155 9.88 2.47 -11.11
C GLY A 155 9.98 4.00 -11.23
N GLU A 156 8.85 4.71 -11.36
CA GLU A 156 8.79 6.17 -11.44
C GLU A 156 8.20 6.79 -10.17
N SER A 157 8.33 8.11 -9.98
CA SER A 157 7.70 8.86 -8.88
C SER A 157 7.98 8.24 -7.50
N TYR A 158 6.95 7.83 -6.74
CA TYR A 158 7.10 7.21 -5.42
C TYR A 158 7.70 5.78 -5.46
N GLY A 159 7.83 5.18 -6.65
CA GLY A 159 8.48 3.89 -6.86
C GLY A 159 9.91 4.00 -7.40
N GLU A 160 10.46 5.21 -7.53
CA GLU A 160 11.82 5.41 -8.04
C GLU A 160 12.86 5.01 -6.98
N PHE A 161 13.52 3.88 -7.20
CA PHE A 161 14.59 3.37 -6.34
C PHE A 161 15.84 3.04 -7.15
N ASN A 162 16.98 3.56 -6.71
CA ASN A 162 18.28 3.40 -7.37
C ASN A 162 18.91 2.02 -7.14
N ASP A 163 18.37 1.24 -6.19
CA ASP A 163 18.91 -0.05 -5.78
C ASP A 163 17.84 -1.11 -5.51
N ILE A 164 16.76 -1.09 -6.30
CA ILE A 164 15.66 -2.07 -6.22
C ILE A 164 16.12 -3.52 -6.40
N ASP A 165 17.22 -3.74 -7.12
CA ASP A 165 17.84 -5.05 -7.33
C ASP A 165 18.48 -5.63 -6.06
N LYS A 166 18.71 -4.81 -5.02
CA LYS A 166 19.27 -5.27 -3.74
C LYS A 166 18.26 -5.89 -2.79
N ILE A 167 16.96 -5.65 -2.99
CA ILE A 167 15.94 -6.31 -2.15
C ILE A 167 15.69 -7.72 -2.69
N THR A 168 15.55 -8.70 -1.78
CA THR A 168 15.37 -10.10 -2.16
C THR A 168 13.96 -10.28 -2.73
N MET A 169 13.83 -10.31 -4.05
CA MET A 169 12.57 -10.69 -4.70
C MET A 169 12.28 -12.17 -4.44
N PHE A 170 11.06 -12.45 -3.98
CA PHE A 170 10.58 -13.82 -3.82
C PHE A 170 10.29 -14.41 -5.21
N ALA A 171 10.59 -15.70 -5.42
CA ALA A 171 10.05 -16.42 -6.58
C ALA A 171 8.52 -16.43 -6.47
N GLY A 172 7.82 -15.81 -7.42
CA GLY A 172 6.36 -15.73 -7.44
C GLY A 172 5.80 -14.32 -7.66
N MET A 173 6.57 -13.26 -7.37
CA MET A 173 6.09 -11.89 -7.59
C MET A 173 5.91 -11.59 -9.09
N HIS A 174 6.86 -11.99 -9.94
CA HIS A 174 6.73 -11.89 -11.40
C HIS A 174 5.45 -12.58 -11.95
N SER A 175 5.00 -13.68 -11.36
CA SER A 175 3.79 -14.40 -11.77
C SER A 175 2.47 -13.76 -11.33
N LEU A 176 2.46 -12.93 -10.27
CA LEU A 176 1.32 -12.07 -9.94
C LEU A 176 1.18 -10.89 -10.93
N PHE A 177 2.27 -10.57 -11.64
CA PHE A 177 2.29 -9.55 -12.70
C PHE A 177 2.09 -10.14 -14.10
N ASN A 178 1.56 -11.38 -14.21
CA ASN A 178 1.31 -12.01 -15.52
C ASN A 178 0.25 -11.22 -16.32
N PRO A 179 0.56 -10.73 -17.54
CA PRO A 179 -0.37 -9.95 -18.37
C PRO A 179 -1.64 -10.70 -18.82
N GLN A 180 -1.71 -12.01 -18.59
CA GLN A 180 -2.85 -12.85 -18.96
C GLN A 180 -4.06 -12.68 -18.02
N GLU A 181 -3.91 -12.07 -16.82
CA GLU A 181 -5.04 -11.58 -16.00
C GLU A 181 -5.40 -10.10 -16.31
N SER A 182 -5.19 -9.68 -17.56
CA SER A 182 -5.41 -8.32 -18.07
C SER A 182 -6.87 -7.81 -18.04
N SER A 183 -7.85 -8.67 -17.74
CA SER A 183 -9.25 -8.24 -17.60
C SER A 183 -9.46 -7.24 -16.45
N PHE A 184 -8.56 -7.21 -15.47
CA PHE A 184 -8.56 -6.20 -14.42
C PHE A 184 -7.87 -4.89 -14.86
N ARG A 185 -6.78 -4.97 -15.66
CA ARG A 185 -6.10 -3.75 -16.20
C ARG A 185 -6.98 -2.95 -17.17
N SER A 186 -7.94 -3.58 -17.86
CA SER A 186 -8.88 -2.87 -18.73
C SER A 186 -10.01 -2.16 -17.97
N ASN A 187 -10.29 -2.60 -16.73
CA ASN A 187 -11.38 -2.07 -15.89
C ASN A 187 -10.89 -1.19 -14.72
N VAL A 188 -9.58 -1.16 -14.46
CA VAL A 188 -8.94 -0.15 -13.62
C VAL A 188 -8.62 1.06 -14.51
N PRO A 189 -9.16 2.26 -14.22
CA PRO A 189 -8.86 3.45 -15.01
C PRO A 189 -7.35 3.69 -15.08
N ARG A 190 -6.79 3.84 -16.29
CA ARG A 190 -5.44 4.39 -16.43
C ARG A 190 -5.42 5.76 -15.77
N LEU A 191 -4.49 5.99 -14.85
CA LEU A 191 -4.33 7.28 -14.19
C LEU A 191 -4.11 8.36 -15.27
N PRO A 192 -4.86 9.47 -15.23
CA PRO A 192 -4.50 10.63 -16.02
C PRO A 192 -3.16 11.18 -15.53
N ASN A 193 -2.40 11.75 -16.47
CA ASN A 193 -1.18 12.50 -16.17
C ASN A 193 -1.40 13.41 -14.94
N PRO A 194 -0.41 13.51 -14.03
CA PRO A 194 -0.54 14.23 -12.75
C PRO A 194 -0.88 15.72 -12.89
N THR A 195 -0.87 16.26 -14.11
CA THR A 195 -1.32 17.62 -14.43
C THR A 195 -2.84 17.76 -14.60
N ASN A 196 -3.63 16.68 -14.65
CA ASN A 196 -5.07 16.73 -14.93
C ASN A 196 -5.93 15.70 -14.15
N ALA A 197 -5.52 15.29 -12.94
CA ALA A 197 -6.33 14.38 -12.11
C ALA A 197 -7.19 15.14 -11.07
N PRO A 198 -8.53 15.00 -11.06
CA PRO A 198 -9.33 15.36 -9.90
C PRO A 198 -8.95 14.44 -8.72
N SER A 199 -8.81 15.03 -7.53
CA SER A 199 -8.58 14.34 -6.25
C SER A 199 -9.61 13.23 -6.04
N THR A 200 -9.33 11.98 -6.43
CA THR A 200 -9.88 10.71 -5.92
C THR A 200 -9.49 9.56 -6.86
N ARG A 201 -9.05 8.43 -6.28
CA ARG A 201 -8.69 7.12 -6.89
C ARG A 201 -7.18 6.83 -6.94
N LEU A 202 -6.64 6.48 -5.77
CA LEU A 202 -5.44 5.65 -5.65
C LEU A 202 -5.88 4.21 -5.29
N PRO A 203 -5.15 3.15 -5.71
CA PRO A 203 -5.43 1.79 -5.27
C PRO A 203 -5.20 1.64 -3.75
N PRO A 204 -5.79 0.62 -3.08
CA PRO A 204 -5.87 0.55 -1.61
C PRO A 204 -4.52 0.41 -0.90
N ILE A 205 -3.48 -0.05 -1.61
CA ILE A 205 -2.09 -0.09 -1.11
C ILE A 205 -1.46 1.31 -1.05
N LEU A 206 -1.97 2.26 -1.84
CA LEU A 206 -1.40 3.58 -2.06
C LEU A 206 -2.22 4.73 -1.46
N SER A 207 -3.42 4.48 -0.94
CA SER A 207 -4.22 5.55 -0.33
C SER A 207 -3.82 5.89 1.12
N ALA A 208 -2.81 5.21 1.67
CA ALA A 208 -2.03 5.65 2.84
C ALA A 208 -0.99 6.74 2.49
N LEU A 209 -0.83 7.06 1.20
CA LEU A 209 -0.08 8.21 0.74
C LEU A 209 -0.98 9.44 0.90
N GLY A 210 -0.84 10.13 2.03
CA GLY A 210 -1.58 11.36 2.33
C GLY A 210 -1.45 12.37 1.19
N LYS A 211 -2.47 13.20 1.01
CA LYS A 211 -2.45 14.27 0.00
C LYS A 211 -1.21 15.16 0.23
N PRO A 212 -0.49 15.57 -0.82
CA PRO A 212 0.61 16.52 -0.66
C PRO A 212 0.08 17.87 -0.14
N HIS A 213 0.69 18.38 0.94
CA HIS A 213 0.46 19.73 1.44
C HIS A 213 1.18 20.73 0.51
N PRO A 214 0.55 21.85 0.09
CA PRO A 214 1.20 22.80 -0.81
C PRO A 214 2.16 23.70 -0.01
N ALA A 215 3.46 23.36 0.02
CA ALA A 215 4.50 24.33 0.32
C ALA A 215 5.89 23.89 -0.19
N SER A 216 6.38 24.66 -1.15
CA SER A 216 7.80 24.94 -1.43
C SER A 216 8.74 23.78 -1.83
N THR A 217 8.99 23.62 -3.13
CA THR A 217 10.24 24.04 -3.79
C THR A 217 10.15 23.66 -5.28
N ALA A 218 10.36 24.64 -6.17
CA ALA A 218 10.29 24.42 -7.60
C ALA A 218 11.45 23.53 -8.09
N HIS A 219 11.12 22.38 -8.68
CA HIS A 219 12.04 21.61 -9.49
C HIS A 219 11.52 21.57 -10.93
N GLN A 220 12.31 22.13 -11.85
CA GLN A 220 12.02 22.16 -13.28
C GLN A 220 12.04 20.72 -13.83
N ILE A 221 10.89 20.22 -14.28
CA ILE A 221 10.78 18.93 -14.96
C ILE A 221 11.00 19.13 -16.47
N ARG A 222 11.98 18.43 -17.02
CA ARG A 222 12.27 18.38 -18.46
C ARG A 222 11.47 17.25 -19.11
N LEU A 223 10.34 17.56 -19.73
CA LEU A 223 9.58 16.61 -20.54
C LEU A 223 10.21 16.47 -21.93
N LYS A 224 10.72 15.27 -22.26
CA LYS A 224 11.04 14.89 -23.65
C LYS A 224 9.77 14.35 -24.30
N MET A 225 9.19 15.11 -25.22
CA MET A 225 8.18 14.62 -26.15
C MET A 225 8.89 13.91 -27.30
N GLY A 226 8.39 12.73 -27.71
CA GLY A 226 9.04 11.73 -28.56
C GLY A 226 9.48 12.12 -29.97
N ASN A 227 9.56 13.41 -30.33
CA ASN A 227 10.05 13.90 -31.63
C ASN A 227 11.18 14.95 -31.52
N GLY A 228 11.95 14.97 -30.42
CA GLY A 228 13.22 15.72 -30.36
C GLY A 228 13.12 17.24 -30.18
N ALA A 229 11.93 17.80 -29.91
CA ALA A 229 11.78 19.20 -29.52
C ALA A 229 11.63 19.34 -28.00
N SER A 230 12.46 20.19 -27.39
CA SER A 230 12.39 20.56 -25.96
C SER A 230 11.79 21.97 -25.86
N ARG A 231 10.77 22.17 -25.01
CA ARG A 231 10.30 23.51 -24.63
C ARG A 231 10.42 23.69 -23.12
N HIS A 232 10.90 24.87 -22.72
CA HIS A 232 10.94 25.31 -21.33
C HIS A 232 9.64 26.07 -20.99
N PHE A 233 9.05 25.78 -19.83
CA PHE A 233 7.97 26.56 -19.26
C PHE A 233 8.32 26.92 -17.82
N ASP A 234 8.37 28.22 -17.53
CA ASP A 234 8.41 28.76 -16.17
C ASP A 234 6.96 29.02 -15.73
N LEU A 235 6.54 28.36 -14.64
CA LEU A 235 5.24 28.56 -14.01
C LEU A 235 5.40 29.50 -12.81
N VAL A 236 5.57 30.79 -13.08
CA VAL A 236 5.23 31.86 -12.14
C VAL A 236 4.37 32.88 -12.89
N ARG A 237 3.05 32.80 -12.66
CA ARG A 237 2.10 33.92 -12.53
C ARG A 237 0.69 33.34 -12.52
N GLY A 238 0.03 33.42 -11.37
CA GLY A 238 -1.43 33.34 -11.32
C GLY A 238 -2.04 34.58 -11.97
N VAL A 239 -3.34 34.51 -12.25
CA VAL A 239 -4.38 35.51 -11.97
C VAL A 239 -5.71 34.89 -12.43
N ASP A 240 -6.65 34.89 -11.49
CA ASP A 240 -8.12 34.75 -11.51
C ASP A 240 -8.80 33.50 -12.09
#